data_AF-A0A5C6LL74-F1
#
_entry.id   AF-A0A5C6LL74-F1
#
_cell.length_a   1.000
_cell.length_b   1.000
_cell.length_c   1.000
_cell.angle_alpha   90.00
_cell.angle_beta   90.00
_cell.angle_gamma   90.00
#
_symmetry.space_group_name_H-M   'P 1'
#
loop_
_entity.id
_entity.type
_entity.pdbx_description
1 polymer ?
#
loop_
_entity_poly.entity_id
_entity_poly.type
_entity_poly.pdbx_seq_one_letter_code
_entity_poly.pdbx_strand_id
1 'polypeptide(L)'
;MHTKSLLYLKAGTDNSWLQNKILPLLYTGYPFDPSMTVSRDPAATGGVPPLEAVQMYNNDGVYHQLESNHITDGVAPLKPGACRFMYFVPFTAHEDFIDLIGKASRLHLNGKGSAKVTTLLNSMFPELDGNIYYPVEIQYRLPGLNQISSTITKSIYYKL
;
A
#
# COMPACT_ATOMS: atom_id res chain seq x y z
N MET A 1 -23.96 -11.68 2.53
CA MET A 1 -23.00 -11.68 3.66
C MET A 1 -21.68 -11.13 3.16
N HIS A 2 -21.22 -9.97 3.65
CA HIS A 2 -19.89 -9.46 3.32
C HIS A 2 -18.88 -10.04 4.32
N THR A 3 -18.19 -11.12 3.93
CA THR A 3 -17.03 -11.63 4.65
C THR A 3 -15.90 -10.61 4.52
N LYS A 4 -15.64 -9.83 5.57
CA LYS A 4 -14.47 -8.96 5.62
C LYS A 4 -13.21 -9.83 5.77
N SER A 5 -12.14 -9.50 5.05
CA SER A 5 -10.85 -10.22 5.16
C SER A 5 -10.39 -10.30 6.61
N LEU A 6 -9.82 -11.45 7.01
CA LEU A 6 -9.24 -11.63 8.34
C LEU A 6 -7.80 -11.12 8.40
N LEU A 7 -7.15 -10.99 7.25
CA LEU A 7 -5.80 -10.47 7.12
C LEU A 7 -5.83 -9.09 6.47
N TYR A 8 -5.05 -8.19 7.05
CA TYR A 8 -4.79 -6.84 6.59
C TYR A 8 -3.29 -6.69 6.41
N LEU A 9 -2.88 -6.02 5.33
CA LEU A 9 -1.48 -5.84 5.01
C LEU A 9 -1.21 -4.36 4.88
N LYS A 10 -0.10 -3.93 5.45
CA LYS A 10 0.33 -2.54 5.42
C LYS A 10 1.84 -2.48 5.23
N ALA A 11 2.30 -1.61 4.35
CA ALA A 11 3.71 -1.29 4.21
C ALA A 11 4.20 -0.58 5.46
N GLY A 12 5.28 -1.11 6.04
CA GLY A 12 6.01 -0.44 7.10
C GLY A 12 6.77 0.76 6.51
N THR A 13 6.87 1.81 7.32
CA THR A 13 7.48 3.07 6.87
C THR A 13 9.00 3.06 7.01
N ASP A 14 9.59 2.04 7.64
CA ASP A 14 11.02 1.93 7.93
C ASP A 14 11.81 1.40 6.71
N ASN A 15 11.93 2.23 5.67
CA ASN A 15 12.82 1.99 4.53
C ASN A 15 13.24 3.32 3.87
N SER A 16 14.47 3.38 3.34
CA SER A 16 15.05 4.61 2.78
C SER A 16 14.33 5.14 1.56
N TRP A 17 13.83 4.26 0.69
CA TRP A 17 13.11 4.67 -0.51
C TRP A 17 11.84 5.46 -0.16
N LEU A 18 11.03 4.93 0.76
CA LEU A 18 9.81 5.60 1.20
C LEU A 18 10.13 6.89 1.97
N GLN A 19 11.01 6.82 2.99
CA GLN A 19 11.30 7.96 3.86
C GLN A 19 12.01 9.12 3.16
N ASN A 20 13.01 8.80 2.34
CA ASN A 20 13.92 9.82 1.81
C ASN A 20 13.53 10.28 0.41
N LYS A 21 12.78 9.46 -0.34
CA LYS A 21 12.43 9.77 -1.74
C LYS A 21 10.95 10.04 -1.91
N ILE A 22 10.09 9.09 -1.54
CA ILE A 22 8.65 9.17 -1.86
C ILE A 22 7.88 10.12 -0.94
N LEU A 23 8.02 9.98 0.38
CA LEU A 23 7.29 10.84 1.33
C LEU A 23 7.63 12.32 1.11
N PRO A 24 8.89 12.75 0.96
CA PRO A 24 9.22 14.18 0.78
C PRO A 24 8.74 14.76 -0.56
N LEU A 25 8.66 13.92 -1.60
CA LEU A 25 8.26 14.29 -2.94
C LEU A 25 6.74 14.41 -3.09
N LEU A 26 5.97 13.44 -2.60
CA LEU A 26 4.54 13.33 -2.89
C LEU A 26 3.62 13.69 -1.72
N TYR A 27 4.02 13.36 -0.48
CA TYR A 27 3.07 13.27 0.62
C TYR A 27 3.37 14.24 1.77
N THR A 28 4.61 14.73 1.88
CA THR A 28 5.01 15.71 2.91
C THR A 28 4.46 17.08 2.57
N GLY A 29 3.48 17.55 3.35
CA GLY A 29 2.78 18.80 3.10
C GLY A 29 1.67 18.68 2.05
N TYR A 30 1.28 17.45 1.67
CA TYR A 30 0.14 17.22 0.80
C TYR A 30 -1.18 17.55 1.51
N PRO A 31 -2.17 18.16 0.82
CA PRO A 31 -2.09 18.61 -0.57
C PRO A 31 -1.30 19.93 -0.71
N PHE A 32 -0.50 20.08 -1.79
CA PHE A 32 0.33 21.29 -1.99
C PHE A 32 -0.49 22.52 -2.42
N ASP A 33 -1.73 22.30 -2.84
CA ASP A 33 -2.77 23.29 -3.12
C ASP A 33 -4.14 22.61 -2.90
N PRO A 34 -5.20 23.29 -2.43
CA PRO A 34 -6.51 22.67 -2.20
C PRO A 34 -7.12 21.99 -3.44
N SER A 35 -6.75 22.41 -4.65
CA SER A 35 -7.20 21.79 -5.90
C SER A 35 -6.35 20.60 -6.35
N MET A 36 -5.26 20.31 -5.64
CA MET A 36 -4.29 19.29 -5.99
C MET A 36 -4.36 18.09 -5.06
N THR A 37 -5.46 17.34 -5.15
CA THR A 37 -5.66 16.07 -4.45
C THR A 37 -5.54 14.89 -5.40
N VAL A 38 -5.19 13.70 -4.93
CA VAL A 38 -5.17 12.46 -5.73
C VAL A 38 -6.57 12.10 -6.24
N SER A 39 -6.65 11.56 -7.46
CA SER A 39 -7.92 11.16 -8.12
C SER A 39 -8.41 9.77 -7.70
N ARG A 40 -7.52 8.88 -7.25
CA ARG A 40 -7.90 7.54 -6.77
C ARG A 40 -8.67 7.62 -5.45
N ASP A 41 -9.43 6.57 -5.13
CA ASP A 41 -10.04 6.41 -3.81
C ASP A 41 -8.96 6.10 -2.75
N PRO A 42 -8.71 6.99 -1.77
CA PRO A 42 -7.73 6.74 -0.72
C PRO A 42 -8.12 5.57 0.19
N ALA A 43 -9.42 5.32 0.39
CA ALA A 43 -9.88 4.25 1.27
C ALA A 43 -9.49 2.86 0.75
N ALA A 44 -9.35 2.69 -0.57
CA ALA A 44 -8.95 1.44 -1.20
C ALA A 44 -7.48 1.03 -0.93
N THR A 45 -6.64 1.95 -0.46
CA THR A 45 -5.18 1.75 -0.29
C THR A 45 -4.65 2.32 1.02
N GLY A 46 -5.52 2.52 2.01
CA GLY A 46 -5.11 2.94 3.35
C GLY A 46 -4.71 4.42 3.46
N GLY A 47 -5.19 5.25 2.53
CA GLY A 47 -5.04 6.70 2.56
C GLY A 47 -3.99 7.26 1.59
N VAL A 48 -3.41 8.37 2.02
CA VAL A 48 -2.37 9.13 1.33
C VAL A 48 -1.30 9.45 2.38
N PRO A 49 -0.15 8.75 2.41
CA PRO A 49 0.38 7.76 1.44
C PRO A 49 -0.41 6.44 1.37
N PRO A 50 -0.33 5.70 0.23
CA PRO A 50 -1.05 4.44 0.01
C PRO A 50 -0.37 3.24 0.72
N LEU A 51 -0.28 3.27 2.05
CA LEU A 51 0.45 2.24 2.80
C LEU A 51 -0.25 0.87 2.79
N GLU A 52 -1.55 0.80 2.53
CA GLU A 52 -2.26 -0.47 2.38
C GLU A 52 -2.32 -0.92 0.91
N ALA A 53 -1.54 -0.31 0.01
CA ALA A 53 -1.22 -0.85 -1.31
C ALA A 53 -0.25 -2.04 -1.20
N VAL A 54 -0.54 -2.98 -0.31
CA VAL A 54 0.11 -4.28 -0.20
C VAL A 54 -1.00 -5.32 -0.23
N GLN A 55 -0.92 -6.25 -1.17
CA GLN A 55 -2.00 -7.19 -1.41
C GLN A 55 -1.56 -8.61 -1.18
N MET A 56 -2.44 -9.38 -0.56
CA MET A 56 -2.30 -10.83 -0.51
C MET A 56 -2.64 -11.41 -1.88
N TYR A 57 -1.68 -12.12 -2.48
CA TYR A 57 -1.83 -12.73 -3.79
C TYR A 57 -1.67 -14.25 -3.71
N ASN A 58 -2.63 -14.89 -3.03
CA ASN A 58 -2.71 -16.34 -2.95
C ASN A 58 -3.61 -16.83 -4.10
N ASN A 59 -3.00 -17.13 -5.24
CA ASN A 59 -3.72 -17.57 -6.45
C ASN A 59 -4.31 -19.00 -6.35
N ASP A 60 -4.17 -19.62 -5.18
CA ASP A 60 -4.51 -21.02 -4.89
C ASP A 60 -5.72 -21.12 -3.94
N GLY A 61 -6.62 -20.13 -4.01
CA GLY A 61 -7.74 -19.98 -3.07
C GLY A 61 -8.60 -21.23 -2.92
N VAL A 62 -8.75 -22.03 -3.98
CA VAL A 62 -9.49 -23.30 -3.96
C VAL A 62 -8.86 -24.32 -3.01
N TYR A 63 -7.52 -24.37 -2.91
CA TYR A 63 -6.81 -25.37 -2.12
C TYR A 63 -6.80 -25.08 -0.62
N HIS A 64 -7.05 -23.82 -0.24
CA HIS A 64 -6.96 -23.33 1.15
C HIS A 64 -8.30 -22.84 1.73
N GLN A 65 -9.41 -23.15 1.06
CA GLN A 65 -10.76 -22.90 1.58
C GLN A 65 -11.20 -23.97 2.60
N LEU A 66 -12.07 -23.56 3.52
CA LEU A 66 -12.82 -24.50 4.36
C LEU A 66 -13.91 -25.15 3.52
N GLU A 67 -13.97 -26.47 3.53
CA GLU A 67 -15.01 -27.28 2.92
C GLU A 67 -16.12 -27.57 3.95
N SER A 68 -17.32 -27.92 3.48
CA SER A 68 -18.50 -28.10 4.34
C SER A 68 -18.32 -29.19 5.41
N ASN A 69 -17.54 -30.23 5.11
CA ASN A 69 -17.17 -31.27 6.07
C ASN A 69 -16.26 -30.72 7.19
N HIS A 70 -15.30 -29.84 6.90
CA HIS A 70 -14.47 -29.21 7.92
C HIS A 70 -15.29 -28.39 8.93
N ILE A 71 -16.38 -27.78 8.47
CA ILE A 71 -17.30 -27.01 9.33
C ILE A 71 -18.13 -27.96 10.20
N THR A 72 -18.67 -29.02 9.58
CA THR A 72 -19.55 -29.99 10.25
C THR A 72 -18.79 -30.81 11.30
N ASP A 73 -17.57 -31.22 10.96
CA ASP A 73 -16.72 -32.06 11.82
C ASP A 73 -15.97 -31.23 12.88
N GLY A 74 -16.04 -29.89 12.80
CA GLY A 74 -15.37 -28.98 13.72
C GLY A 74 -13.83 -29.03 13.65
N VAL A 75 -13.27 -29.71 12.65
CA VAL A 75 -11.83 -29.93 12.48
C VAL A 75 -11.47 -29.72 11.01
N ALA A 76 -10.46 -28.89 10.77
CA ALA A 76 -9.86 -28.69 9.44
C ALA A 76 -8.42 -29.22 9.44
N PRO A 77 -8.00 -30.00 8.42
CA PRO A 77 -6.63 -30.48 8.34
C PRO A 77 -5.64 -29.32 8.15
N LEU A 78 -4.49 -29.40 8.82
CA LEU A 78 -3.41 -28.42 8.64
C LEU A 78 -2.84 -28.56 7.22
N LYS A 79 -3.03 -27.54 6.39
CA LYS A 79 -2.42 -27.48 5.06
C LYS A 79 -1.20 -26.54 5.12
N PRO A 80 0.03 -27.04 4.87
CA PRO A 80 1.18 -26.15 4.73
C PRO A 80 0.93 -25.22 3.54
N GLY A 81 0.76 -23.94 3.82
CA GLY A 81 0.48 -22.92 2.82
C GLY A 81 1.69 -22.01 2.62
N ALA A 82 1.96 -21.66 1.37
CA ALA A 82 2.75 -20.48 1.06
C ALA A 82 1.81 -19.28 0.99
N CYS A 83 2.28 -18.16 1.51
CA CYS A 83 1.54 -16.92 1.55
C CYS A 83 2.35 -15.90 0.74
N ARG A 84 1.79 -15.39 -0.35
CA ARG A 84 2.44 -14.40 -1.21
C ARG A 84 1.79 -13.05 -0.97
N PHE A 85 2.58 -12.05 -0.62
CA PHE A 85 2.11 -10.67 -0.59
C PHE A 85 2.95 -9.82 -1.55
N MET A 86 2.26 -8.94 -2.28
CA MET A 86 2.83 -8.08 -3.31
C MET A 86 2.85 -6.64 -2.83
N TYR A 87 4.01 -6.00 -2.96
CA TYR A 87 4.25 -4.62 -2.53
C TYR A 87 3.92 -3.64 -3.66
N PHE A 88 2.68 -3.18 -3.72
CA PHE A 88 2.17 -2.28 -4.77
C PHE A 88 2.29 -0.79 -4.43
N VAL A 89 2.83 -0.42 -3.26
CA VAL A 89 3.12 0.97 -2.89
C VAL A 89 3.83 1.76 -4.00
N PRO A 90 4.91 1.28 -4.66
CA PRO A 90 5.54 2.00 -5.77
C PRO A 90 4.60 2.20 -6.95
N PHE A 91 3.76 1.21 -7.27
CA PHE A 91 2.79 1.32 -8.36
C PHE A 91 1.75 2.40 -8.05
N THR A 92 1.11 2.35 -6.87
CA THR A 92 0.10 3.35 -6.49
C THR A 92 0.70 4.75 -6.30
N ALA A 93 1.91 4.85 -5.75
CA ALA A 93 2.61 6.13 -5.62
C ALA A 93 2.99 6.72 -6.98
N HIS A 94 3.30 5.88 -7.98
CA HIS A 94 3.54 6.32 -9.34
C HIS A 94 2.25 6.86 -10.00
N GLU A 95 1.11 6.20 -9.82
CA GLU A 95 -0.18 6.73 -10.28
C GLU A 95 -0.49 8.09 -9.65
N ASP A 96 -0.27 8.23 -8.34
CA ASP A 96 -0.39 9.51 -7.63
C ASP A 96 0.54 10.57 -8.23
N PHE A 97 1.80 10.23 -8.52
CA PHE A 97 2.77 11.14 -9.10
C PHE A 97 2.32 11.67 -10.48
N ILE A 98 1.86 10.79 -11.37
CA ILE A 98 1.38 11.19 -12.71
C ILE A 98 0.17 12.10 -12.62
N ASP A 99 -0.80 11.75 -11.76
CA ASP A 99 -1.99 12.56 -11.53
C ASP A 99 -1.64 13.95 -10.96
N LEU A 100 -0.77 13.98 -9.94
CA LEU A 100 -0.35 15.22 -9.29
C LEU A 100 0.51 16.11 -10.21
N ILE A 101 1.37 15.55 -11.06
CA ILE A 101 2.10 16.33 -12.09
C ILE A 101 1.12 17.00 -13.06
N GLY A 102 0.09 16.28 -13.51
CA GLY A 102 -0.92 16.84 -14.41
C GLY A 102 -1.65 18.04 -13.81
N LYS A 103 -1.90 18.01 -12.49
CA LYS A 103 -2.53 19.10 -11.73
C LYS A 103 -1.55 20.24 -11.41
N ALA A 104 -0.32 19.89 -11.02
CA ALA A 104 0.78 20.81 -10.79
C ALA A 104 1.08 21.68 -12.02
N SER A 105 1.06 21.08 -13.22
CA SER A 105 1.30 21.79 -14.48
C SER A 105 0.24 22.88 -14.72
N ARG A 106 -1.04 22.58 -14.47
CA ARG A 106 -2.13 23.57 -14.59
C ARG A 106 -1.97 24.70 -13.59
N LEU A 107 -1.59 24.40 -12.34
CA LEU A 107 -1.35 25.42 -11.31
C LEU A 107 -0.18 26.32 -11.67
N HIS A 108 0.91 25.75 -12.17
CA HIS A 108 2.09 26.50 -12.58
C HIS A 108 1.80 27.44 -13.76
N LEU A 109 1.08 26.96 -14.78
CA LEU A 109 0.66 27.78 -15.93
C LEU A 109 -0.27 28.94 -15.53
N ASN A 110 -1.06 28.77 -14.47
CA ASN A 110 -1.94 29.81 -13.92
C ASN A 110 -1.23 30.78 -12.95
N GLY A 111 0.11 30.70 -12.82
CA GLY A 111 0.90 31.55 -11.92
C GLY A 111 0.70 31.25 -10.43
N LYS A 112 0.11 30.10 -10.08
CA LYS A 112 -0.18 29.67 -8.70
C LYS A 112 0.76 28.56 -8.20
N GLY A 113 1.86 28.31 -8.92
CA GLY A 113 2.81 27.27 -8.54
C GLY A 113 3.58 27.63 -7.27
N SER A 114 3.37 26.88 -6.19
CA SER A 114 4.24 26.95 -5.01
C SER A 114 5.61 26.32 -5.30
N ALA A 115 6.61 26.55 -4.43
CA ALA A 115 7.92 25.92 -4.57
C ALA A 115 7.82 24.39 -4.65
N LYS A 116 6.90 23.77 -3.89
CA LYS A 116 6.63 22.32 -3.92
C LYS A 116 6.06 21.87 -5.25
N VAL A 117 5.15 22.65 -5.85
CA VAL A 117 4.61 22.38 -7.20
C VAL A 117 5.72 22.41 -8.24
N THR A 118 6.61 23.42 -8.18
CA THR A 118 7.76 23.51 -9.09
C THR A 118 8.75 22.36 -8.88
N THR A 119 9.04 21.97 -7.64
CA THR A 119 9.88 20.79 -7.37
C THR A 119 9.28 19.52 -7.96
N LEU A 120 7.98 19.29 -7.78
CA LEU A 120 7.30 18.11 -8.32
C LEU A 120 7.40 18.06 -9.86
N LEU A 121 7.19 19.19 -10.55
CA LEU A 121 7.30 19.28 -12.01
C LEU A 121 8.71 19.02 -12.54
N ASN A 122 9.74 19.34 -11.76
CA ASN A 122 11.14 19.13 -12.12
C ASN A 122 11.70 17.79 -11.64
N SER A 123 10.89 16.97 -10.97
CA SER A 123 11.32 15.68 -10.42
C SER A 123 10.94 14.53 -11.35
N MET A 124 11.74 13.47 -11.32
CA MET A 124 11.37 12.17 -11.88
C MET A 124 10.84 11.26 -10.76
N PHE A 125 10.00 10.29 -11.11
CA PHE A 125 9.56 9.30 -10.12
C PHE A 125 10.76 8.45 -9.65
N PRO A 126 11.02 8.36 -8.33
CA PRO A 126 12.18 7.63 -7.84
C PRO A 126 12.02 6.10 -7.96
N GLU A 127 13.00 5.44 -8.57
CA GLU A 127 13.09 3.97 -8.57
C GLU A 127 13.28 3.41 -7.16
N LEU A 128 12.85 2.15 -6.96
CA LEU A 128 13.06 1.41 -5.72
C LEU A 128 14.55 1.31 -5.39
N ASP A 129 14.89 1.53 -4.12
CA ASP A 129 16.22 1.23 -3.60
C ASP A 129 16.41 -0.29 -3.57
N GLY A 130 17.43 -0.80 -4.24
CA GLY A 130 17.85 -2.19 -4.08
C GLY A 130 18.80 -2.38 -2.91
N ASN A 131 18.99 -3.65 -2.58
CA ASN A 131 19.79 -4.13 -1.46
C ASN A 131 19.30 -3.62 -0.10
N ILE A 132 17.99 -3.39 0.03
CA ILE A 132 17.34 -3.02 1.29
C ILE A 132 16.11 -3.90 1.55
N TYR A 133 15.59 -3.79 2.78
CA TYR A 133 14.38 -4.44 3.22
C TYR A 133 13.19 -3.49 3.17
N TYR A 134 12.09 -3.96 2.59
CA TYR A 134 10.79 -3.30 2.59
C TYR A 134 9.87 -4.01 3.58
N PRO A 135 9.64 -3.45 4.78
CA PRO A 135 8.81 -4.09 5.80
C PRO A 135 7.34 -4.11 5.40
N VAL A 136 6.66 -5.22 5.70
CA VAL A 136 5.21 -5.39 5.57
C VAL A 136 4.66 -5.90 6.90
N GLU A 137 3.74 -5.13 7.47
CA GLU A 137 2.92 -5.55 8.61
C GLU A 137 1.76 -6.40 8.12
N ILE A 138 1.62 -7.58 8.71
CA ILE A 138 0.51 -8.49 8.50
C ILE A 138 -0.29 -8.52 9.79
N GLN A 139 -1.50 -7.97 9.74
CA GLN A 139 -2.39 -7.82 10.87
C GLN A 139 -3.53 -8.83 10.74
N TYR A 140 -3.77 -9.60 11.79
CA TYR A 140 -4.89 -10.53 11.89
C TYR A 140 -6.00 -9.94 12.74
N ARG A 141 -7.22 -9.99 12.23
CA ARG A 141 -8.42 -9.55 12.92
C ARG A 141 -9.26 -10.74 13.33
N LEU A 142 -9.56 -10.84 14.63
CA LEU A 142 -10.41 -11.92 15.13
C LEU A 142 -11.86 -11.74 14.62
N PRO A 143 -12.50 -12.79 14.06
CA PRO A 143 -13.90 -12.76 13.70
C PRO A 143 -14.79 -12.39 14.91
N GLY A 144 -15.84 -11.60 14.69
CA GLY A 144 -16.84 -11.24 15.72
C GLY A 144 -16.52 -9.97 16.52
N LEU A 145 -15.26 -9.73 16.89
CA LEU A 145 -14.87 -8.53 17.66
C LEU A 145 -14.39 -7.35 16.80
N ASN A 146 -14.06 -7.59 15.53
CA ASN A 146 -13.51 -6.59 14.60
C ASN A 146 -12.25 -5.84 15.13
N GLN A 147 -11.49 -6.45 16.04
CA GLN A 147 -10.26 -5.89 16.60
C GLN A 147 -9.04 -6.66 16.08
N ILE A 148 -7.94 -5.94 15.81
CA ILE A 148 -6.65 -6.56 15.49
C ILE A 148 -6.17 -7.31 16.73
N SER A 149 -6.00 -8.62 16.62
CA SER A 149 -5.55 -9.47 17.73
C SER A 149 -4.06 -9.80 17.66
N SER A 150 -3.48 -9.79 16.45
CA SER A 150 -2.06 -10.09 16.25
C SER A 150 -1.49 -9.27 15.10
N THR A 151 -0.23 -8.87 15.22
CA THR A 151 0.54 -8.22 14.15
C THR A 151 1.90 -8.89 14.05
N ILE A 152 2.34 -9.21 12.84
CA ILE A 152 3.70 -9.66 12.56
C ILE A 152 4.29 -8.80 11.44
N THR A 153 5.60 -8.59 11.47
CA THR A 153 6.31 -7.89 10.39
C THR A 153 7.14 -8.89 9.59
N LYS A 154 6.99 -8.86 8.28
CA LYS A 154 7.79 -9.62 7.31
C LYS A 154 8.32 -8.66 6.27
N SER A 155 9.62 -8.73 5.99
CA SER A 155 10.26 -7.81 5.04
C SER A 155 10.56 -8.49 3.71
N ILE A 156 10.38 -7.74 2.62
CA ILE A 156 10.80 -8.13 1.28
C ILE A 156 12.20 -7.57 1.05
N TYR A 157 13.17 -8.44 0.81
CA TYR A 157 14.50 -8.01 0.38
C TYR A 157 14.50 -7.81 -1.13
N TYR A 158 14.65 -6.58 -1.59
CA TYR A 158 14.73 -6.28 -3.02
C TYR A 158 16.20 -6.28 -3.45
N LYS A 159 16.60 -7.27 -4.25
CA LYS A 159 17.95 -7.38 -4.79
C LYS A 159 18.00 -6.76 -6.18
N LEU A 160 18.91 -5.80 -6.38
CA LEU A 160 19.26 -5.23 -7.69
C LEU A 160 20.50 -5.95 -8.26
#